data_AF-A0A3P6UDC0-F1
#
_entry.id   AF-A0A3P6UDC0-F1
#
_cell.length_a   1.000
_cell.length_b   1.000
_cell.length_c   1.000
_cell.angle_alpha   90.00
_cell.angle_beta   90.00
_cell.angle_gamma   90.00
#
_symmetry.space_group_name_H-M   'P 1'
#
loop_
_entity.id
_entity.type
_entity.pdbx_description
1 polymer ?
#
loop_
_entity_poly.entity_id
_entity_poly.type
_entity_poly.pdbx_seq_one_letter_code
_entity_poly.pdbx_strand_id
1 'polypeptide(L)'
;VQSNHRMKYISLLSYASCRTSNGASSSSENDEIEKTNDIMEQILDSIRSERDFLKNISLFLTGIEFPSIAAGLLHYLQGFLLNNKVLYELEVVHFVLLDEIASKHCGLHIRLFKMLCGLYDRQSKFLQPAEIIIEKQRSIIDRFVHLLSVGFALPVIEKLNKMFQEGQIDVSLVRYFAVDVLDIIEPPYSEEFIETFLPIVLNQEIFDKITMIKVPAADQFIEDATSKIVKWNEKREMPTPSKSELHLNGVR
;
A
#
# COMPACT_ATOMS: atom_id res chain seq x y z
N VAL A 1 -24.77 6.59 -17.51
CA VAL A 1 -25.23 7.94 -17.07
C VAL A 1 -25.90 8.61 -18.26
N GLN A 2 -27.15 9.06 -18.14
CA GLN A 2 -27.78 9.87 -19.20
C GLN A 2 -26.93 11.13 -19.41
N SER A 3 -26.55 11.42 -20.65
CA SER A 3 -25.64 12.52 -21.03
C SER A 3 -26.04 13.87 -20.42
N ASN A 4 -27.34 14.07 -20.24
CA ASN A 4 -28.00 15.31 -19.82
C ASN A 4 -27.65 15.77 -18.39
N HIS A 5 -27.12 14.86 -17.56
CA HIS A 5 -26.81 15.16 -16.15
C HIS A 5 -25.32 15.03 -15.81
N ARG A 6 -24.48 14.64 -16.77
CA ARG A 6 -23.03 14.40 -16.55
C ARG A 6 -22.35 15.58 -15.86
N MET A 7 -22.52 16.78 -16.41
CA MET A 7 -21.88 17.99 -15.89
C MET A 7 -22.34 18.34 -14.47
N LYS A 8 -23.61 18.05 -14.13
CA LYS A 8 -24.14 18.24 -12.78
C LYS A 8 -23.49 17.28 -11.78
N TYR A 9 -23.26 16.03 -12.18
CA TYR A 9 -22.56 15.06 -11.32
C TYR A 9 -21.09 15.43 -11.10
N ILE A 10 -20.38 15.84 -12.16
CA ILE A 10 -18.99 16.27 -12.07
C ILE A 10 -18.89 17.49 -11.15
N SER A 11 -19.70 18.52 -11.40
CA SER A 11 -19.70 19.75 -10.59
C SER A 11 -19.97 19.46 -9.11
N LEU A 12 -20.92 18.57 -8.80
CA LEU A 12 -21.25 18.20 -7.44
C LEU A 12 -20.11 17.46 -6.74
N LEU A 13 -19.45 16.52 -7.45
CA LEU A 13 -18.33 15.76 -6.92
C LEU A 13 -17.11 16.65 -6.65
N SER A 14 -16.75 17.52 -7.60
CA SER A 14 -15.63 18.46 -7.44
C SER A 14 -15.89 19.44 -6.31
N TYR A 15 -17.12 19.97 -6.23
CA TYR A 15 -17.51 20.85 -5.12
C TYR A 15 -17.38 20.13 -3.77
N ALA A 16 -17.86 18.89 -3.67
CA ALA A 16 -17.77 18.11 -2.43
C ALA A 16 -16.33 17.74 -2.05
N SER A 17 -15.43 17.60 -3.02
CA SER A 17 -14.03 17.23 -2.76
C SER A 17 -13.13 18.40 -2.40
N CYS A 18 -13.40 19.60 -2.91
CA CYS A 18 -12.52 20.76 -2.73
C CYS A 18 -12.93 21.65 -1.56
N ARG A 19 -14.21 21.67 -1.14
CA ARG A 19 -14.65 22.59 -0.09
C ARG A 19 -14.36 22.08 1.31
N THR A 20 -13.68 22.92 2.08
CA THR A 20 -13.57 22.76 3.53
C THR A 20 -14.72 23.50 4.23
N SER A 21 -15.13 23.03 5.41
CA SER A 21 -16.28 23.57 6.16
C SER A 21 -16.09 25.01 6.69
N ASN A 22 -14.93 25.62 6.45
CA ASN A 22 -14.63 26.98 6.90
C ASN A 22 -15.20 27.95 5.85
N GLY A 23 -16.35 28.56 6.17
CA GLY A 23 -17.23 29.28 5.25
C GLY A 23 -16.71 30.58 4.60
N ALA A 24 -15.42 30.72 4.31
CA ALA A 24 -14.89 31.78 3.47
C ALA A 24 -14.54 31.19 2.09
N SER A 25 -15.44 31.37 1.11
CA SER A 25 -15.19 31.01 -0.28
C SER A 25 -14.03 31.84 -0.84
N SER A 26 -12.81 31.31 -0.78
CA SER A 26 -11.65 31.97 -1.38
C SER A 26 -11.67 31.79 -2.90
N SER A 27 -11.12 32.75 -3.65
CA SER A 27 -10.96 32.61 -5.12
C SER A 27 -10.16 31.36 -5.50
N SER A 28 -9.18 30.99 -4.67
CA SER A 28 -8.38 29.77 -4.83
C SER A 28 -9.21 28.49 -4.80
N GLU A 29 -10.21 28.38 -3.92
CA GLU A 29 -11.08 27.20 -3.87
C GLU A 29 -11.91 27.03 -5.14
N ASN A 30 -12.37 28.15 -5.72
CA ASN A 30 -13.14 28.12 -6.96
C ASN A 30 -12.25 27.69 -8.15
N ASP A 31 -11.01 28.17 -8.21
CA ASP A 31 -10.04 27.78 -9.24
C ASP A 31 -9.69 26.28 -9.16
N GLU A 32 -9.58 25.71 -7.96
CA GLU A 32 -9.37 24.27 -7.76
C GLU A 32 -10.58 23.44 -8.20
N ILE A 33 -11.80 23.90 -7.92
CA ILE A 33 -13.04 23.24 -8.36
C ILE A 33 -13.11 23.21 -9.89
N GLU A 34 -12.79 24.32 -10.57
CA GLU A 34 -12.79 24.40 -12.03
C GLU A 34 -11.77 23.44 -12.63
N LYS A 35 -10.53 23.46 -12.14
CA LYS A 35 -9.49 22.50 -12.57
C LYS A 35 -9.90 21.05 -12.36
N THR A 36 -10.50 20.74 -11.20
CA THR A 36 -10.97 19.39 -10.90
C THR A 36 -12.09 18.95 -11.86
N ASN A 37 -13.01 19.85 -12.20
CA ASN A 37 -14.08 19.59 -13.17
C ASN A 37 -13.50 19.26 -14.55
N ASP A 38 -12.61 20.09 -15.06
CA ASP A 38 -12.03 19.95 -16.40
C ASP A 38 -11.25 18.65 -16.54
N ILE A 39 -10.43 18.32 -15.55
CA ILE A 39 -9.62 17.10 -15.56
C ILE A 39 -10.54 15.87 -15.43
N MET A 40 -11.52 15.91 -14.53
CA MET A 40 -12.48 14.81 -14.35
C MET A 40 -13.28 14.55 -15.62
N GLU A 41 -13.67 15.59 -16.35
CA GLU A 41 -14.37 15.44 -17.63
C GLU A 41 -13.48 14.74 -18.68
N GLN A 42 -12.24 15.20 -18.85
CA GLN A 42 -11.30 14.61 -19.81
C GLN A 42 -10.95 13.15 -19.47
N ILE A 43 -10.80 12.83 -18.18
CA ILE A 43 -10.54 11.46 -17.72
C ILE A 43 -11.72 10.55 -18.02
N LEU A 44 -12.94 11.00 -17.76
CA LEU A 44 -14.15 10.23 -18.02
C LEU A 44 -14.37 9.97 -19.52
N ASP A 45 -13.92 10.85 -20.40
CA ASP A 45 -13.94 10.62 -21.85
C ASP A 45 -12.83 9.65 -22.27
N SER A 46 -11.64 9.78 -21.69
CA SER A 46 -10.50 8.90 -21.95
C SER A 46 -10.78 7.45 -21.56
N ILE A 47 -11.39 7.23 -20.39
CA ILE A 47 -11.71 5.90 -19.86
C ILE A 47 -12.74 5.15 -20.73
N ARG A 48 -13.57 5.86 -21.50
CA ARG A 48 -14.56 5.23 -22.38
C ARG A 48 -13.95 4.68 -23.67
N SER A 49 -12.71 5.03 -23.99
CA SER A 49 -11.99 4.55 -25.17
C SER A 49 -10.76 3.73 -24.75
N GLU A 50 -10.85 2.40 -24.84
CA GLU A 50 -9.73 1.50 -24.50
C GLU A 50 -8.45 1.83 -25.30
N ARG A 51 -8.59 2.30 -26.54
CA ARG A 51 -7.46 2.65 -27.42
C ARG A 51 -6.73 3.94 -27.02
N ASP A 52 -7.39 4.80 -26.25
CA ASP A 52 -6.83 6.09 -25.83
C ASP A 52 -6.37 6.10 -24.37
N PHE A 53 -6.65 5.02 -23.62
CA PHE A 53 -6.22 4.88 -22.23
C PHE A 53 -4.70 5.07 -22.08
N LEU A 54 -3.90 4.36 -22.89
CA LEU A 54 -2.44 4.48 -22.84
C LEU A 54 -1.93 5.87 -23.26
N LYS A 55 -2.58 6.50 -24.25
CA LYS A 55 -2.17 7.83 -24.75
C LYS A 55 -2.37 8.92 -23.71
N ASN A 56 -3.32 8.72 -22.80
CA ASN A 56 -3.74 9.70 -21.81
C ASN A 56 -3.18 9.39 -20.41
N ILE A 57 -2.10 8.60 -20.31
CA ILE A 57 -1.47 8.30 -19.01
C ILE A 57 -1.05 9.57 -18.25
N SER A 58 -0.51 10.58 -18.95
CA SER A 58 -0.11 11.85 -18.34
C SER A 58 -1.30 12.61 -17.74
N LEU A 59 -2.45 12.56 -18.40
CA LEU A 59 -3.71 13.11 -17.89
C LEU A 59 -4.16 12.35 -16.64
N PHE A 60 -4.07 11.02 -16.63
CA PHE A 60 -4.42 10.23 -15.43
C PHE A 60 -3.50 10.54 -14.25
N LEU A 61 -2.18 10.61 -14.47
CA LEU A 61 -1.21 10.96 -13.42
C LEU A 61 -1.46 12.38 -12.88
N THR A 62 -1.73 13.35 -13.76
CA THR A 62 -2.11 14.71 -13.35
C THR A 62 -3.41 14.72 -12.54
N GLY A 63 -4.39 13.92 -12.97
CA GLY A 63 -5.66 13.81 -12.25
C GLY A 63 -5.55 13.10 -10.91
N ILE A 64 -4.60 12.17 -10.74
CA ILE A 64 -4.37 11.49 -9.47
C ILE A 64 -3.97 12.47 -8.38
N GLU A 65 -3.42 13.65 -8.68
CA GLU A 65 -3.19 14.68 -7.64
C GLU A 65 -4.48 15.06 -6.87
N PHE A 66 -5.66 14.89 -7.48
CA PHE A 66 -6.95 15.18 -6.85
C PHE A 66 -7.57 13.92 -6.20
N PRO A 67 -7.86 13.92 -4.87
CA PRO A 67 -8.35 12.74 -4.17
C PRO A 67 -9.63 12.13 -4.74
N SER A 68 -10.57 12.95 -5.22
CA SER A 68 -11.84 12.50 -5.81
C SER A 68 -11.62 11.76 -7.13
N ILE A 69 -10.69 12.25 -7.96
CA ILE A 69 -10.30 11.62 -9.22
C ILE A 69 -9.53 10.34 -8.93
N ALA A 70 -8.56 10.35 -8.02
CA ALA A 70 -7.83 9.15 -7.61
C ALA A 70 -8.76 8.05 -7.08
N ALA A 71 -9.73 8.40 -6.22
CA ALA A 71 -10.72 7.46 -5.69
C ALA A 71 -11.64 6.89 -6.78
N GLY A 72 -12.03 7.73 -7.76
CA GLY A 72 -12.80 7.34 -8.93
C GLY A 72 -12.03 6.42 -9.87
N LEU A 73 -10.77 6.75 -10.18
CA LEU A 73 -9.87 5.94 -10.98
C LEU A 73 -9.61 4.58 -10.32
N LEU A 74 -9.34 4.55 -9.02
CA LEU A 74 -9.20 3.29 -8.28
C LEU A 74 -10.47 2.44 -8.38
N HIS A 75 -11.66 3.06 -8.30
CA HIS A 75 -12.93 2.34 -8.48
C HIS A 75 -13.07 1.77 -9.89
N TYR A 76 -12.75 2.56 -10.90
CA TYR A 76 -12.77 2.12 -12.28
C TYR A 76 -11.80 0.95 -12.51
N LEU A 77 -10.53 1.11 -12.11
CA LEU A 77 -9.49 0.07 -12.24
C LEU A 77 -9.88 -1.21 -11.49
N GLN A 78 -10.45 -1.08 -10.29
CA GLN A 78 -10.97 -2.23 -9.55
C GLN A 78 -12.05 -2.96 -10.35
N GLY A 79 -13.03 -2.23 -10.88
CA GLY A 79 -14.12 -2.79 -11.69
C GLY A 79 -13.63 -3.40 -13.00
N PHE A 80 -12.64 -2.77 -13.64
CA PHE A 80 -12.05 -3.21 -14.90
C PHE A 80 -11.19 -4.47 -14.72
N LEU A 81 -10.25 -4.44 -13.78
CA LEU A 81 -9.24 -5.49 -13.58
C LEU A 81 -9.77 -6.69 -12.78
N LEU A 82 -10.83 -6.55 -11.99
CA LEU A 82 -11.49 -7.67 -11.29
C LEU A 82 -12.77 -8.14 -12.00
N ASN A 83 -13.10 -7.62 -13.18
CA ASN A 83 -14.25 -8.11 -13.93
C ASN A 83 -14.04 -9.56 -14.39
N ASN A 84 -14.94 -10.46 -14.00
CA ASN A 84 -14.87 -11.89 -14.35
C ASN A 84 -15.26 -12.19 -15.81
N LYS A 85 -15.88 -11.23 -16.53
CA LYS A 85 -16.42 -11.46 -17.88
C LYS A 85 -15.36 -11.42 -18.98
N VAL A 86 -14.29 -10.69 -18.76
CA VAL A 86 -13.17 -10.54 -19.70
C VAL A 86 -11.89 -10.73 -18.91
N LEU A 87 -11.05 -11.66 -19.36
CA LEU A 87 -9.73 -11.87 -18.80
C LEU A 87 -8.79 -10.80 -19.37
N TYR A 88 -8.78 -9.60 -18.79
CA TYR A 88 -7.81 -8.59 -19.16
C TYR A 88 -6.43 -8.96 -18.64
N GLU A 89 -5.44 -8.80 -19.50
CA GLU A 89 -4.03 -8.89 -19.13
C GLU A 89 -3.62 -7.61 -18.40
N LEU A 90 -2.96 -7.75 -17.25
CA LEU A 90 -2.48 -6.62 -16.48
C LEU A 90 -1.25 -6.02 -17.18
N GLU A 91 -1.46 -4.87 -17.80
CA GLU A 91 -0.35 -4.08 -18.37
C GLU A 91 0.36 -3.23 -17.30
N VAL A 92 1.63 -2.92 -17.55
CA VAL A 92 2.49 -2.10 -16.68
C VAL A 92 1.86 -0.75 -16.32
N VAL A 93 1.11 -0.13 -17.26
CA VAL A 93 0.41 1.14 -17.02
C VAL A 93 -0.52 1.06 -15.82
N HIS A 94 -1.21 -0.06 -15.62
CA HIS A 94 -2.17 -0.22 -14.53
C HIS A 94 -1.43 -0.18 -13.20
N PHE A 95 -0.28 -0.85 -13.11
CA PHE A 95 0.55 -0.84 -11.91
C PHE A 95 1.11 0.56 -11.61
N VAL A 96 1.57 1.29 -12.62
CA VAL A 96 2.03 2.67 -12.46
C VAL A 96 0.93 3.56 -11.86
N LEU A 97 -0.31 3.45 -12.36
CA LEU A 97 -1.43 4.22 -11.81
C LEU A 97 -1.78 3.82 -10.37
N LEU A 98 -1.73 2.52 -10.05
CA LEU A 98 -1.98 2.04 -8.69
C LEU A 98 -0.89 2.52 -7.71
N ASP A 99 0.37 2.51 -8.13
CA ASP A 99 1.51 2.97 -7.34
C ASP A 99 1.43 4.49 -7.10
N GLU A 100 1.08 5.27 -8.13
CA GLU A 100 0.90 6.71 -7.99
C GLU A 100 -0.24 7.06 -7.02
N ILE A 101 -1.37 6.33 -7.12
CA ILE A 101 -2.48 6.49 -6.16
C ILE A 101 -2.02 6.17 -4.73
N ALA A 102 -1.22 5.11 -4.54
CA ALA A 102 -0.68 4.76 -3.24
C ALA A 102 0.23 5.85 -2.67
N SER A 103 1.13 6.40 -3.50
CA SER A 103 2.08 7.43 -3.09
C SER A 103 1.41 8.75 -2.70
N LYS A 104 0.29 9.09 -3.34
CA LYS A 104 -0.39 10.38 -3.14
C LYS A 104 -1.51 10.33 -2.10
N HIS A 105 -2.17 9.19 -1.92
CA HIS A 105 -3.42 9.10 -1.15
C HIS A 105 -3.43 7.97 -0.12
N CYS A 106 -2.91 8.25 1.08
CA CYS A 106 -2.94 7.28 2.19
C CYS A 106 -4.37 6.85 2.57
N GLY A 107 -5.36 7.72 2.41
CA GLY A 107 -6.78 7.41 2.63
C GLY A 107 -7.34 6.32 1.70
N LEU A 108 -6.63 5.97 0.62
CA LEU A 108 -7.03 4.93 -0.34
C LEU A 108 -6.28 3.61 -0.14
N HIS A 109 -5.26 3.55 0.73
CA HIS A 109 -4.40 2.37 0.89
C HIS A 109 -5.18 1.09 1.22
N ILE A 110 -6.12 1.13 2.18
CA ILE A 110 -6.93 -0.04 2.55
C ILE A 110 -7.70 -0.59 1.34
N ARG A 111 -8.24 0.31 0.51
CA ARG A 111 -9.03 -0.07 -0.65
C ARG A 111 -8.16 -0.65 -1.76
N LEU A 112 -7.03 -0.01 -2.02
CA LEU A 112 -6.02 -0.47 -2.97
C LEU A 112 -5.48 -1.85 -2.56
N PHE A 113 -5.13 -2.01 -1.28
CA PHE A 113 -4.65 -3.27 -0.73
C PHE A 113 -5.64 -4.42 -0.95
N LYS A 114 -6.94 -4.20 -0.67
CA LYS A 114 -7.98 -5.19 -0.93
C LYS A 114 -8.08 -5.56 -2.42
N MET A 115 -7.93 -4.57 -3.30
CA MET A 115 -7.92 -4.80 -4.74
C MET A 115 -6.70 -5.64 -5.16
N LEU A 116 -5.50 -5.33 -4.67
CA LEU A 116 -4.28 -6.10 -4.96
C LEU A 116 -4.40 -7.55 -4.45
N CYS A 117 -4.97 -7.77 -3.27
CA CYS A 117 -5.28 -9.12 -2.78
C CYS A 117 -6.21 -9.88 -3.76
N GLY A 118 -7.28 -9.22 -4.22
CA GLY A 118 -8.18 -9.81 -5.22
C GLY A 118 -7.50 -10.10 -6.56
N LEU A 119 -6.56 -9.26 -6.98
CA LEU A 119 -5.77 -9.49 -8.20
C LEU A 119 -4.83 -10.67 -8.03
N TYR A 120 -4.14 -10.78 -6.89
CA TYR A 120 -3.28 -11.92 -6.57
C TYR A 120 -4.06 -13.24 -6.61
N ASP A 121 -5.21 -13.29 -5.92
CA ASP A 121 -6.08 -14.48 -5.88
C ASP A 121 -6.69 -14.82 -7.24
N ARG A 122 -6.78 -13.84 -8.14
CA ARG A 122 -7.21 -14.07 -9.53
C ARG A 122 -6.07 -14.69 -10.34
N GLN A 123 -4.82 -14.27 -10.15
CA GLN A 123 -3.66 -14.82 -10.87
C GLN A 123 -3.50 -16.33 -10.66
N SER A 124 -3.76 -16.82 -9.44
CA SER A 124 -3.68 -18.25 -9.13
C SER A 124 -4.76 -19.11 -9.79
N LYS A 125 -5.81 -18.52 -10.35
CA LYS A 125 -6.94 -19.22 -10.98
C LYS A 125 -6.79 -19.37 -12.49
N PHE A 126 -5.77 -18.78 -13.09
CA PHE A 126 -5.55 -18.92 -14.52
C PHE A 126 -5.03 -20.33 -14.85
N LEU A 127 -5.53 -20.90 -15.94
CA LEU A 127 -4.99 -22.13 -16.54
C LEU A 127 -3.72 -21.79 -17.32
N GLN A 128 -2.66 -21.44 -16.60
CA GLN A 128 -1.35 -21.09 -17.15
C GLN A 128 -0.26 -21.94 -16.51
N PRO A 129 0.90 -22.11 -17.18
CA PRO A 129 2.09 -22.68 -16.56
C PRO A 129 2.42 -21.99 -15.23
N ALA A 130 2.92 -22.76 -14.26
CA ALA A 130 3.19 -22.26 -12.92
C ALA A 130 4.18 -21.08 -12.94
N GLU A 131 5.17 -21.10 -13.83
CA GLU A 131 6.16 -20.03 -14.00
C GLU A 131 5.49 -18.70 -14.36
N ILE A 132 4.52 -18.73 -15.29
CA ILE A 132 3.78 -17.53 -15.72
C ILE A 132 2.91 -16.99 -14.58
N ILE A 133 2.28 -17.87 -13.81
CA ILE A 133 1.49 -17.48 -12.63
C ILE A 133 2.38 -16.79 -11.60
N ILE A 134 3.57 -17.35 -11.33
CA ILE A 134 4.54 -16.80 -10.38
C ILE A 134 5.04 -15.43 -10.84
N GLU A 135 5.35 -15.23 -12.13
CA GLU A 135 5.75 -13.92 -12.67
C GLU A 135 4.66 -12.85 -12.49
N LYS A 136 3.40 -13.23 -12.76
CA LYS A 136 2.26 -12.33 -12.57
C LYS A 136 1.99 -12.02 -11.11
N GLN A 137 2.13 -13.02 -10.23
CA GLN A 137 2.01 -12.83 -8.78
C GLN A 137 3.13 -11.94 -8.26
N ARG A 138 4.37 -12.10 -8.73
CA ARG A 138 5.50 -11.22 -8.40
C ARG A 138 5.19 -9.77 -8.71
N SER A 139 4.58 -9.49 -9.86
CA SER A 139 4.17 -8.12 -10.23
C SER A 139 3.17 -7.50 -9.23
N ILE A 140 2.37 -8.32 -8.52
CA ILE A 140 1.50 -7.87 -7.42
C ILE A 140 2.29 -7.72 -6.11
N ILE A 141 3.25 -8.61 -5.85
CA ILE A 141 4.16 -8.51 -4.70
C ILE A 141 4.94 -7.19 -4.75
N ASP A 142 5.42 -6.76 -5.92
CA ASP A 142 6.08 -5.45 -6.07
C ASP A 142 5.18 -4.29 -5.58
N ARG A 143 3.86 -4.39 -5.82
CA ARG A 143 2.88 -3.38 -5.36
C ARG A 143 2.65 -3.46 -3.86
N PHE A 144 2.78 -4.64 -3.26
CA PHE A 144 2.77 -4.80 -1.80
C PHE A 144 4.01 -4.16 -1.16
N VAL A 145 5.20 -4.35 -1.76
CA VAL A 145 6.42 -3.65 -1.33
C VAL A 145 6.24 -2.14 -1.45
N HIS A 146 5.67 -1.65 -2.55
CA HIS A 146 5.36 -0.22 -2.71
C HIS A 146 4.36 0.30 -1.68
N LEU A 147 3.25 -0.41 -1.42
CA LEU A 147 2.31 -0.03 -0.35
C LEU A 147 2.98 0.05 1.02
N LEU A 148 3.89 -0.87 1.31
CA LEU A 148 4.69 -0.86 2.52
C LEU A 148 5.59 0.38 2.59
N SER A 149 6.29 0.70 1.50
CA SER A 149 7.22 1.84 1.42
C SER A 149 6.53 3.20 1.62
N VAL A 150 5.24 3.30 1.24
CA VAL A 150 4.42 4.51 1.44
C VAL A 150 3.63 4.52 2.76
N GLY A 151 3.96 3.63 3.69
CA GLY A 151 3.45 3.66 5.07
C GLY A 151 2.32 2.68 5.40
N PHE A 152 1.96 1.76 4.50
CA PHE A 152 0.93 0.72 4.73
C PHE A 152 1.55 -0.66 5.06
N ALA A 153 2.56 -0.68 5.93
CA ALA A 153 3.42 -1.84 6.15
C ALA A 153 2.73 -3.03 6.85
N LEU A 154 2.14 -2.81 8.03
CA LEU A 154 1.67 -3.92 8.88
C LEU A 154 0.61 -4.81 8.19
N PRO A 155 -0.46 -4.26 7.59
CA PRO A 155 -1.49 -5.10 6.97
C PRO A 155 -0.95 -5.91 5.78
N VAL A 156 0.06 -5.39 5.09
CA VAL A 156 0.74 -6.10 4.00
C VAL A 156 1.50 -7.30 4.57
N ILE A 157 2.35 -7.09 5.56
CA ILE A 157 3.17 -8.16 6.15
C ILE A 157 2.28 -9.23 6.80
N GLU A 158 1.24 -8.83 7.54
CA GLU A 158 0.26 -9.73 8.15
C GLU A 158 -0.42 -10.63 7.10
N LYS A 159 -0.79 -10.06 5.96
CA LYS A 159 -1.41 -10.82 4.86
C LYS A 159 -0.42 -11.81 4.24
N LEU A 160 0.83 -11.42 4.02
CA LEU A 160 1.87 -12.31 3.51
C LEU A 160 2.15 -13.47 4.47
N ASN A 161 2.29 -13.17 5.77
CA ASN A 161 2.43 -14.18 6.82
C ASN A 161 1.27 -15.19 6.79
N LYS A 162 0.04 -14.68 6.74
CA LYS A 162 -1.16 -15.52 6.68
C LYS A 162 -1.18 -16.40 5.43
N MET A 163 -0.89 -15.82 4.26
CA MET A 163 -0.85 -16.57 3.01
C MET A 163 0.21 -17.67 3.06
N PHE A 164 1.37 -17.40 3.65
CA PHE A 164 2.46 -18.37 3.79
C PHE A 164 2.05 -19.52 4.72
N GLN A 165 1.51 -19.20 5.90
CA GLN A 165 1.02 -20.19 6.86
C GLN A 165 -0.10 -21.07 6.29
N GLU A 166 -0.96 -20.51 5.43
CA GLU A 166 -2.06 -21.22 4.77
C GLU A 166 -1.62 -21.96 3.48
N GLY A 167 -0.34 -21.88 3.08
CA GLY A 167 0.16 -22.50 1.85
C GLY A 167 -0.41 -21.90 0.56
N GLN A 168 -0.85 -20.63 0.59
CA GLN A 168 -1.46 -19.92 -0.53
C GLN A 168 -0.46 -19.13 -1.38
N ILE A 169 0.79 -19.06 -0.94
CA ILE A 169 1.88 -18.38 -1.63
C ILE A 169 3.11 -19.27 -1.67
N ASP A 170 3.80 -19.25 -2.80
CA ASP A 170 5.06 -19.96 -2.96
C ASP A 170 6.16 -19.31 -2.11
N VAL A 171 6.99 -20.14 -1.47
CA VAL A 171 8.08 -19.68 -0.60
C VAL A 171 9.05 -18.73 -1.31
N SER A 172 9.26 -18.90 -2.62
CA SER A 172 10.13 -18.01 -3.40
C SER A 172 9.57 -16.60 -3.54
N LEU A 173 8.24 -16.43 -3.55
CA LEU A 173 7.59 -15.12 -3.60
C LEU A 173 7.63 -14.43 -2.23
N VAL A 174 7.49 -15.17 -1.13
CA VAL A 174 7.66 -14.61 0.22
C VAL A 174 9.10 -14.19 0.45
N ARG A 175 10.07 -15.00 0.00
CA ARG A 175 11.50 -14.65 0.03
C ARG A 175 11.76 -13.39 -0.79
N TYR A 176 11.24 -13.33 -2.02
CA TYR A 176 11.36 -12.16 -2.88
C TYR A 176 10.85 -10.89 -2.19
N PHE A 177 9.63 -10.94 -1.63
CA PHE A 177 9.07 -9.83 -0.85
C PHE A 177 9.99 -9.42 0.31
N ALA A 178 10.47 -10.39 1.10
CA ALA A 178 11.26 -10.10 2.29
C ALA A 178 12.61 -9.48 1.94
N VAL A 179 13.26 -9.94 0.86
CA VAL A 179 14.52 -9.35 0.38
C VAL A 179 14.32 -7.90 -0.05
N ASP A 180 13.29 -7.61 -0.84
CA ASP A 180 13.00 -6.25 -1.28
C ASP A 180 12.64 -5.33 -0.11
N VAL A 181 11.89 -5.83 0.88
CA VAL A 181 11.60 -5.07 2.10
C VAL A 181 12.88 -4.79 2.89
N LEU A 182 13.75 -5.78 3.07
CA LEU A 182 15.03 -5.59 3.77
C LEU A 182 15.97 -4.59 3.07
N ASP A 183 15.85 -4.41 1.76
CA ASP A 183 16.64 -3.45 0.99
C ASP A 183 16.17 -1.99 1.17
N ILE A 184 14.91 -1.78 1.57
CA ILE A 184 14.30 -0.44 1.66
C ILE A 184 14.02 0.03 3.09
N ILE A 185 14.19 -0.83 4.10
CA ILE A 185 13.98 -0.48 5.51
C ILE A 185 15.29 -0.20 6.23
N GLU A 186 15.22 0.70 7.19
CA GLU A 186 16.35 1.04 8.07
C GLU A 186 15.83 1.29 9.50
N PRO A 187 16.69 1.13 10.54
CA PRO A 187 16.31 1.48 11.90
C PRO A 187 16.07 3.00 12.04
N PRO A 188 15.22 3.42 12.99
CA PRO A 188 14.61 2.62 14.05
C PRO A 188 13.27 1.97 13.66
N TYR A 189 13.20 0.64 13.75
CA TYR A 189 11.95 -0.14 13.65
C TYR A 189 11.00 0.03 14.86
N SER A 190 9.69 -0.01 14.61
CA SER A 190 8.68 -0.13 15.67
C SER A 190 8.61 -1.57 16.21
N GLU A 191 8.07 -1.74 17.42
CA GLU A 191 7.83 -3.05 18.05
C GLU A 191 6.88 -3.89 17.20
N GLU A 192 5.73 -3.31 16.80
CA GLU A 192 4.75 -3.97 15.94
C GLU A 192 5.36 -4.45 14.61
N PHE A 193 6.24 -3.65 14.00
CA PHE A 193 6.92 -4.05 12.76
C PHE A 193 7.86 -5.22 12.99
N ILE A 194 8.68 -5.17 14.06
CA ILE A 194 9.58 -6.27 14.41
C ILE A 194 8.78 -7.55 14.67
N GLU A 195 7.76 -7.49 15.53
CA GLU A 195 6.93 -8.65 15.87
C GLU A 195 6.27 -9.28 14.65
N THR A 196 5.87 -8.46 13.67
CA THR A 196 5.17 -8.91 12.48
C THR A 196 6.13 -9.43 11.40
N PHE A 197 7.29 -8.79 11.21
CA PHE A 197 8.21 -9.10 10.10
C PHE A 197 9.30 -10.12 10.47
N LEU A 198 9.79 -10.11 11.72
CA LEU A 198 10.83 -11.01 12.19
C LEU A 198 10.51 -12.51 11.99
N PRO A 199 9.26 -12.99 12.16
CA PRO A 199 8.91 -14.38 11.87
C PRO A 199 9.20 -14.82 10.43
N ILE A 200 9.09 -13.92 9.45
CA ILE A 200 9.42 -14.19 8.04
C ILE A 200 10.93 -14.38 7.89
N VAL A 201 11.71 -13.46 8.45
CA VAL A 201 13.17 -13.43 8.30
C VAL A 201 13.83 -14.60 9.04
N LEU A 202 13.29 -15.02 10.19
CA LEU A 202 13.80 -16.17 10.94
C LEU A 202 13.36 -17.54 10.37
N ASN A 203 12.43 -17.57 9.42
CA ASN A 203 11.93 -18.83 8.88
C ASN A 203 12.94 -19.47 7.91
N GLN A 204 13.38 -20.69 8.21
CA GLN A 204 14.44 -21.38 7.44
C GLN A 204 14.01 -21.84 6.04
N GLU A 205 12.71 -21.95 5.75
CA GLU A 205 12.23 -22.24 4.40
C GLU A 205 12.35 -20.99 3.51
N ILE A 206 12.14 -19.82 4.11
CA ILE A 206 12.23 -18.52 3.44
C ILE A 206 13.69 -18.08 3.37
N PHE A 207 14.40 -18.03 4.49
CA PHE A 207 15.82 -17.69 4.59
C PHE A 207 16.64 -18.91 5.02
N ASP A 208 17.03 -19.72 4.04
CA ASP A 208 18.03 -20.75 4.27
C ASP A 208 19.43 -20.15 4.47
N LYS A 209 20.39 -20.99 4.85
CA LYS A 209 21.78 -20.54 5.08
C LYS A 209 22.40 -19.84 3.87
N ILE A 210 22.06 -20.29 2.66
CA ILE A 210 22.59 -19.72 1.42
C ILE A 210 22.00 -18.32 1.17
N THR A 211 20.70 -18.15 1.43
CA THR A 211 19.99 -16.88 1.28
C THR A 211 20.48 -15.88 2.30
N MET A 212 20.66 -16.28 3.57
CA MET A 212 21.23 -15.40 4.61
C MET A 212 22.60 -14.83 4.20
N ILE A 213 23.50 -15.68 3.66
CA ILE A 213 24.81 -15.23 3.18
C ILE A 213 24.69 -14.21 2.03
N LYS A 214 23.67 -14.34 1.17
CA LYS A 214 23.45 -13.44 0.04
C LYS A 214 22.75 -12.14 0.41
N VAL A 215 22.11 -12.08 1.58
CA VAL A 215 21.28 -10.94 2.01
C VAL A 215 21.77 -10.49 3.40
N PRO A 216 22.90 -9.76 3.48
CA PRO A 216 23.45 -9.30 4.75
C PRO A 216 22.48 -8.43 5.57
N ALA A 217 21.55 -7.74 4.89
CA ALA A 217 20.51 -6.95 5.52
C ALA A 217 19.60 -7.80 6.43
N ALA A 218 19.43 -9.10 6.15
CA ALA A 218 18.65 -10.00 7.00
C ALA A 218 19.32 -10.19 8.37
N ASP A 219 20.63 -10.46 8.40
CA ASP A 219 21.40 -10.60 9.64
C ASP A 219 21.40 -9.28 10.42
N GLN A 220 21.62 -8.14 9.73
CA GLN A 220 21.58 -6.82 10.36
C GLN A 220 20.21 -6.53 10.99
N PHE A 221 19.13 -6.85 10.29
CA PHE A 221 17.77 -6.70 10.82
C PHE A 221 17.54 -7.55 12.06
N ILE A 222 18.01 -8.79 12.09
CA ILE A 222 17.90 -9.69 13.26
C ILE A 222 18.68 -9.12 14.45
N GLU A 223 19.91 -8.63 14.23
CA GLU A 223 20.72 -8.01 15.28
C GLU A 223 20.05 -6.76 15.88
N ASP A 224 19.53 -5.88 15.02
CA ASP A 224 18.83 -4.67 15.41
C ASP A 224 17.54 -4.97 16.19
N ALA A 225 16.76 -5.94 15.71
CA ALA A 225 15.54 -6.40 16.35
C ALA A 225 15.81 -7.01 17.73
N THR A 226 16.80 -7.90 17.83
CA THR A 226 17.16 -8.58 19.08
C THR A 226 17.69 -7.60 20.11
N SER A 227 18.54 -6.65 19.69
CA SER A 227 19.07 -5.59 20.55
C SER A 227 17.96 -4.73 21.16
N LYS A 228 16.86 -4.50 20.43
CA LYS A 228 15.68 -3.78 20.93
C LYS A 228 14.86 -4.61 21.91
N ILE A 229 14.65 -5.90 21.63
CA ILE A 229 13.91 -6.80 22.52
C ILE A 229 14.61 -6.91 23.89
N VAL A 230 15.94 -7.03 23.91
CA VAL A 230 16.73 -7.06 25.16
C VAL A 230 16.57 -5.76 25.95
N LYS A 231 16.77 -4.60 25.31
CA LYS A 231 16.59 -3.29 25.96
C LYS A 231 15.18 -3.07 26.52
N TRP A 232 14.18 -3.70 25.91
CA TRP A 232 12.78 -3.63 26.35
C TRP A 232 12.53 -4.51 27.58
N ASN A 233 13.05 -5.74 27.59
CA ASN A 233 12.96 -6.63 28.76
C ASN A 233 13.63 -5.98 29.99
N GLU A 234 14.81 -5.38 29.82
CA GLU A 234 15.51 -4.66 30.90
C GLU A 234 14.71 -3.47 31.45
N LYS A 235 13.97 -2.75 30.60
CA LYS A 235 13.10 -1.64 31.05
C LYS A 235 11.87 -2.12 31.82
N ARG A 236 11.37 -3.32 31.55
CA ARG A 236 10.21 -3.92 32.25
C ARG A 236 10.59 -4.50 33.62
N GLU A 237 11.84 -4.88 33.81
CA GLU A 237 12.35 -5.45 35.07
C GLU A 237 12.82 -4.38 36.08
N MET A 238 12.82 -3.10 35.72
CA MET A 238 13.12 -2.01 36.65
C MET A 238 12.00 -1.88 37.71
N PRO A 239 12.29 -2.09 39.01
CA PRO A 239 11.28 -1.96 40.04
C PRO A 239 10.83 -0.49 40.15
N THR A 240 9.53 -0.25 40.12
CA THR A 240 8.96 1.05 40.48
C THR A 240 9.46 1.45 41.87
N PRO A 241 10.00 2.66 42.07
CA PRO A 241 10.47 3.07 43.39
C PRO A 241 9.30 2.99 44.38
N SER A 242 9.50 2.21 45.44
CA SER A 242 8.57 2.07 46.55
C SER A 242 8.27 3.44 47.14
N LYS A 243 6.98 3.77 47.32
CA LYS A 243 6.47 5.02 47.92
C LYS A 243 6.81 5.16 49.42
N SER A 244 8.03 4.88 49.84
CA SER A 244 8.47 4.90 51.25
C SER A 244 9.65 5.83 51.54
N GLU A 245 10.13 6.62 50.57
CA GLU A 245 11.27 7.54 50.78
C GLU A 245 10.95 9.03 50.55
N LEU A 246 9.70 9.46 50.74
CA LEU A 246 9.32 10.89 50.66
C LEU A 246 8.94 11.54 52.00
N HIS A 247 9.13 10.84 53.13
CA HIS A 247 8.99 11.45 54.45
C HIS A 247 10.27 11.29 55.23
N LEU A 248 11.16 12.28 55.15
CA LEU A 248 12.09 12.73 56.20
C LEU A 248 13.16 13.60 55.54
N ASN A 249 12.84 14.87 55.29
CA ASN A 249 13.80 15.99 55.33
C ASN A 249 13.04 17.30 55.11
N GLY A 250 12.53 17.85 56.21
CA GLY A 250 11.76 19.09 56.21
C GLY A 250 11.31 19.51 57.60
N VAL A 251 12.21 19.48 58.59
CA VAL A 251 12.04 20.22 59.83
C VAL A 251 13.37 20.92 60.14
N ARG A 252 13.45 22.20 59.74
CA ARG A 252 13.98 23.32 60.53
C ARG A 252 13.76 24.62 59.77
#